data_AF-A0A1H8RR54-F1
#
_entry.id   AF-A0A1H8RR54-F1
#
_cell.length_a   1.000
_cell.length_b   1.000
_cell.length_c   1.000
_cell.angle_alpha   90.00
_cell.angle_beta   90.00
_cell.angle_gamma   90.00
#
_symmetry.space_group_name_H-M   'P 1'
#
loop_
_entity.id
_entity.type
_entity.pdbx_description
1 polymer ?
#
loop_
_entity_poly.entity_id
_entity_poly.type
_entity_poly.pdbx_seq_one_letter_code
_entity_poly.pdbx_strand_id
1 'polypeptide(L)'
;MGKKKNKKQLQKELEKLEKKQLAKKKNKKAKKAAKRQELTREKLIELSGGDLPYQPASKKVFGKKNYKRMKVLLAARVGKKRYKHSVGVAKTAKKLAKLYGYNPKVARMAGILHDWDKGLGVYEIRERAQTLGVDLDPQISENMPWLLHGPTAAAALRLEYPEFGEEVFQAIARHTSGAAEMSPLDCIIYVADIIEPNRTFGDMKGIKRLRKEVGKVPLEQLYFDAFKYTFTFLVNRDRQLYPETVDIWNSLMWKYGFVRTMKF
;
A
#
# COMPACT_ATOMS: atom_id res chain seq x y z
N MET A 1 -64.98 -1.87 -21.91
CA MET A 1 -64.39 -0.57 -22.32
C MET A 1 -62.93 -0.50 -21.85
N GLY A 2 -61.97 -0.87 -22.71
CA GLY A 2 -60.53 -0.80 -22.38
C GLY A 2 -59.89 0.44 -22.99
N LYS A 3 -59.50 1.43 -22.17
CA LYS A 3 -58.80 2.64 -22.62
C LYS A 3 -57.41 2.27 -23.17
N LYS A 4 -57.22 2.32 -24.50
CA LYS A 4 -55.91 2.21 -25.15
C LYS A 4 -55.04 3.40 -24.70
N LYS A 5 -54.03 3.15 -23.86
CA LYS A 5 -53.06 4.18 -23.44
C LYS A 5 -52.28 4.70 -24.66
N ASN A 6 -52.18 6.01 -24.82
CA ASN A 6 -51.42 6.66 -25.90
C ASN A 6 -49.91 6.37 -25.72
N LYS A 7 -49.17 6.19 -26.83
CA LYS A 7 -47.71 5.92 -26.89
C LYS A 7 -46.88 6.84 -25.98
N LYS A 8 -47.23 8.13 -25.88
CA LYS A 8 -46.57 9.09 -24.95
C LYS A 8 -46.74 8.73 -23.47
N GLN A 9 -47.86 8.11 -23.09
CA GLN A 9 -48.16 7.70 -21.72
C GLN A 9 -47.40 6.41 -21.35
N LEU A 10 -47.28 5.47 -22.29
CA LEU A 10 -46.45 4.27 -22.13
C LEU A 10 -44.96 4.60 -21.97
N GLN A 11 -44.45 5.58 -22.72
CA GLN A 11 -43.05 6.02 -22.61
C GLN A 11 -42.75 6.64 -21.23
N LYS A 12 -43.66 7.48 -20.71
CA LYS A 12 -43.54 8.04 -19.35
C LYS A 12 -43.62 6.98 -18.25
N GLU A 13 -44.38 5.90 -18.46
CA GLU A 13 -44.44 4.77 -17.52
C GLU A 13 -43.14 3.95 -17.53
N LEU A 14 -42.54 3.72 -18.70
CA LEU A 14 -41.24 3.06 -18.86
C LEU A 14 -40.10 3.83 -18.17
N GLU A 15 -39.98 5.14 -18.41
CA GLU A 15 -38.96 5.96 -17.74
C GLU A 15 -39.12 5.97 -16.21
N LYS A 16 -40.37 5.97 -15.71
CA LYS A 16 -40.64 5.85 -14.27
C LYS A 16 -40.22 4.49 -13.71
N LEU A 17 -40.43 3.41 -14.47
CA LEU A 17 -40.00 2.06 -14.10
C LEU A 17 -38.47 1.95 -14.06
N GLU A 18 -37.78 2.49 -15.06
CA GLU A 18 -36.31 2.49 -15.13
C GLU A 18 -35.68 3.29 -13.99
N LYS A 19 -36.21 4.49 -13.70
CA LYS A 19 -35.78 5.30 -12.55
C LYS A 19 -35.99 4.56 -11.22
N LYS A 20 -37.14 3.88 -11.04
CA LYS A 20 -37.41 3.05 -9.85
C LYS A 20 -36.44 1.86 -9.75
N GLN A 21 -36.11 1.20 -10.87
CA GLN A 21 -35.15 0.09 -10.87
C GLN A 21 -33.72 0.57 -10.57
N LEU A 22 -33.31 1.72 -11.11
CA LEU A 22 -32.02 2.33 -10.84
C LEU A 22 -31.88 2.75 -9.37
N ALA A 23 -32.93 3.34 -8.79
CA ALA A 23 -32.99 3.68 -7.37
C ALA A 23 -32.91 2.42 -6.48
N LYS A 24 -33.66 1.35 -6.82
CA LYS A 24 -33.57 0.06 -6.12
C LYS A 24 -32.18 -0.57 -6.21
N LYS A 25 -31.50 -0.50 -7.37
CA LYS A 25 -30.11 -0.97 -7.54
C LYS A 25 -29.12 -0.15 -6.72
N LYS A 26 -29.22 1.19 -6.71
CA LYS A 26 -28.39 2.08 -5.88
C LYS A 26 -28.58 1.78 -4.39
N ASN A 27 -29.83 1.63 -3.94
CA ASN A 27 -30.16 1.37 -2.54
C ASN A 27 -29.71 -0.04 -2.09
N LYS A 28 -29.81 -1.06 -2.96
CA LYS A 28 -29.26 -2.41 -2.71
C LYS A 28 -27.73 -2.42 -2.68
N LYS A 29 -27.06 -1.58 -3.48
CA LYS A 29 -25.59 -1.40 -3.48
C LYS A 29 -25.11 -0.65 -2.23
N ALA A 30 -25.85 0.37 -1.78
CA ALA A 30 -25.62 1.08 -0.52
C ALA A 30 -25.84 0.17 0.69
N LYS A 31 -26.94 -0.59 0.75
CA LYS A 31 -27.17 -1.60 1.79
C LYS A 31 -26.15 -2.73 1.79
N LYS A 32 -25.63 -3.13 0.61
CA LYS A 32 -24.54 -4.13 0.51
C LYS A 32 -23.17 -3.55 0.86
N ALA A 33 -22.97 -2.23 0.75
CA ALA A 33 -21.80 -1.50 1.24
C ALA A 33 -21.85 -1.35 2.77
N ALA A 34 -23.00 -0.94 3.32
CA ALA A 34 -23.26 -0.85 4.76
C ALA A 34 -23.17 -2.23 5.45
N LYS A 35 -23.80 -3.28 4.88
CA LYS A 35 -23.72 -4.67 5.39
C LYS A 35 -22.32 -5.31 5.18
N ARG A 36 -21.47 -4.74 4.33
CA ARG A 36 -20.05 -5.12 4.22
C ARG A 36 -19.16 -4.41 5.24
N GLN A 37 -19.69 -3.41 5.94
CA GLN A 37 -19.02 -2.58 6.95
C GLN A 37 -19.46 -2.88 8.39
N GLU A 38 -20.35 -3.84 8.65
CA GLU A 38 -20.73 -4.21 10.02
C GLU A 38 -19.98 -5.45 10.53
N LEU A 39 -18.66 -5.32 10.64
CA LEU A 39 -18.07 -5.58 11.95
C LEU A 39 -17.74 -4.19 12.45
N THR A 40 -18.44 -3.72 13.49
CA THR A 40 -18.22 -2.34 13.95
C THR A 40 -16.75 -2.16 14.34
N ARG A 41 -16.24 -0.94 14.16
CA ARG A 41 -14.87 -0.59 14.54
C ARG A 41 -14.61 -1.00 16.00
N GLU A 42 -15.59 -0.82 16.88
CA GLU A 42 -15.51 -1.28 18.29
C GLU A 42 -15.35 -2.79 18.39
N LYS A 43 -16.09 -3.58 17.60
CA LYS A 43 -16.01 -5.05 17.65
C LYS A 43 -14.68 -5.59 17.11
N LEU A 44 -14.08 -4.92 16.13
CA LEU A 44 -12.73 -5.24 15.63
C LEU A 44 -11.65 -4.87 16.65
N ILE A 45 -11.81 -3.73 17.33
CA ILE A 45 -10.96 -3.27 18.42
C ILE A 45 -11.04 -4.23 19.61
N GLU A 46 -12.25 -4.62 20.02
CA GLU A 46 -12.53 -5.60 21.08
C GLU A 46 -11.88 -6.96 20.77
N LEU A 47 -12.05 -7.49 19.54
CA LEU A 47 -11.40 -8.72 19.08
C LEU A 47 -9.86 -8.64 19.03
N SER A 48 -9.30 -7.43 19.02
CA SER A 48 -7.87 -7.14 19.00
C SER A 48 -7.29 -6.87 20.41
N GLY A 49 -8.16 -6.78 21.42
CA GLY A 49 -7.81 -6.50 22.82
C GLY A 49 -7.97 -5.04 23.26
N GLY A 50 -8.80 -4.25 22.59
CA GLY A 50 -9.13 -2.87 22.98
C GLY A 50 -8.10 -1.79 22.56
N ASP A 51 -8.48 -0.52 22.73
CA ASP A 51 -7.61 0.67 22.69
C ASP A 51 -6.67 0.77 23.92
N LEU A 52 -6.57 -0.31 24.71
CA LEU A 52 -5.66 -0.37 25.85
C LEU A 52 -4.22 -0.16 25.34
N PRO A 53 -3.41 0.68 26.02
CA PRO A 53 -2.00 0.83 25.71
C PRO A 53 -1.37 -0.56 25.78
N TYR A 54 -1.01 -1.09 24.61
CA TYR A 54 -0.32 -2.35 24.51
C TYR A 54 1.04 -2.16 25.18
N GLN A 55 1.22 -2.75 26.36
CA GLN A 55 2.54 -2.91 26.93
C GLN A 55 3.12 -4.20 26.35
N PRO A 56 4.05 -4.14 25.38
CA PRO A 56 4.76 -5.32 24.95
C PRO A 56 5.52 -5.88 26.13
N ALA A 57 5.14 -7.07 26.59
CA ALA A 57 6.12 -7.94 27.24
C ALA A 57 7.29 -8.07 26.25
N SER A 58 8.43 -7.48 26.61
CA SER A 58 9.60 -7.15 25.77
C SER A 58 10.15 -8.25 24.85
N LYS A 59 9.63 -9.49 24.92
CA LYS A 59 10.21 -10.66 24.24
C LYS A 59 9.55 -11.05 22.91
N LYS A 60 8.39 -10.49 22.49
CA LYS A 60 7.69 -11.00 21.27
C LYS A 60 6.94 -9.95 20.42
N VAL A 61 7.49 -8.74 20.22
CA VAL A 61 6.91 -7.70 19.35
C VAL A 61 6.48 -8.22 17.98
N PHE A 62 7.35 -8.99 17.30
CA PHE A 62 7.07 -9.57 15.98
C PHE A 62 6.47 -11.00 16.03
N GLY A 63 5.90 -11.37 17.18
CA GLY A 63 5.33 -12.70 17.44
C GLY A 63 4.03 -12.97 16.69
N LYS A 64 3.60 -14.24 16.65
CA LYS A 64 2.35 -14.67 15.98
C LYS A 64 1.11 -13.94 16.53
N LYS A 65 1.05 -13.70 17.85
CA LYS A 65 -0.09 -13.01 18.52
C LYS A 65 -0.20 -11.57 18.04
N ASN A 66 0.87 -10.78 18.15
CA ASN A 66 0.84 -9.38 17.73
C ASN A 66 0.59 -9.25 16.21
N TYR A 67 1.21 -10.10 15.41
CA TYR A 67 0.93 -10.12 13.96
C TYR A 67 -0.55 -10.40 13.63
N LYS A 68 -1.23 -11.25 14.40
CA LYS A 68 -2.68 -11.49 14.24
C LYS A 68 -3.49 -10.24 14.62
N ARG A 69 -3.13 -9.56 15.71
CA ARG A 69 -3.73 -8.28 16.13
C ARG A 69 -3.60 -7.22 15.04
N MET A 70 -2.38 -6.93 14.58
CA MET A 70 -2.14 -5.91 13.55
C MET A 70 -2.86 -6.18 12.24
N LYS A 71 -3.02 -7.45 11.86
CA LYS A 71 -3.83 -7.83 10.70
C LYS A 71 -5.31 -7.46 10.85
N VAL A 72 -5.88 -7.65 12.04
CA VAL A 72 -7.29 -7.32 12.31
C VAL A 72 -7.48 -5.81 12.26
N LEU A 73 -6.57 -5.05 12.88
CA LEU A 73 -6.59 -3.60 12.85
C LEU A 73 -6.45 -3.05 11.42
N LEU A 74 -5.52 -3.58 10.63
CA LEU A 74 -5.39 -3.20 9.21
C LEU A 74 -6.68 -3.52 8.44
N ALA A 75 -7.29 -4.69 8.65
CA ALA A 75 -8.52 -5.06 7.96
C ALA A 75 -9.71 -4.13 8.27
N ALA A 76 -9.73 -3.51 9.46
CA ALA A 76 -10.69 -2.47 9.83
C ALA A 76 -10.43 -1.14 9.10
N ARG A 77 -9.17 -0.91 8.74
CA ARG A 77 -8.64 0.38 8.27
C ARG A 77 -8.64 0.53 6.76
N VAL A 78 -8.44 -0.57 6.03
CA VAL A 78 -8.33 -0.57 4.57
C VAL A 78 -9.36 -1.47 3.90
N GLY A 79 -9.71 -1.14 2.65
CA GLY A 79 -10.64 -1.95 1.87
C GLY A 79 -10.13 -3.36 1.57
N LYS A 80 -11.06 -4.31 1.30
CA LYS A 80 -10.75 -5.74 1.07
C LYS A 80 -9.63 -6.01 0.05
N LYS A 81 -9.60 -5.24 -1.06
CA LYS A 81 -8.57 -5.37 -2.10
C LYS A 81 -7.19 -5.03 -1.54
N ARG A 82 -7.09 -3.93 -0.79
CA ARG A 82 -5.87 -3.45 -0.15
C ARG A 82 -5.40 -4.42 0.92
N TYR A 83 -6.28 -4.89 1.79
CA TYR A 83 -5.94 -5.91 2.78
C TYR A 83 -5.41 -7.20 2.14
N LYS A 84 -6.02 -7.68 1.06
CA LYS A 84 -5.53 -8.85 0.31
C LYS A 84 -4.12 -8.61 -0.23
N HIS A 85 -3.87 -7.42 -0.77
CA HIS A 85 -2.56 -6.99 -1.23
C HIS A 85 -1.54 -6.96 -0.08
N SER A 86 -1.81 -6.29 1.05
CA SER A 86 -0.90 -6.26 2.20
C SER A 86 -0.59 -7.64 2.79
N VAL A 87 -1.55 -8.58 2.77
CA VAL A 87 -1.28 -9.98 3.12
C VAL A 87 -0.35 -10.65 2.10
N GLY A 88 -0.49 -10.34 0.81
CA GLY A 88 0.43 -10.74 -0.25
C GLY A 88 1.84 -10.22 -0.01
N VAL A 89 1.99 -8.91 0.20
CA VAL A 89 3.26 -8.23 0.52
C VAL A 89 3.91 -8.86 1.75
N ALA A 90 3.17 -9.01 2.86
CA ALA A 90 3.69 -9.64 4.07
C ALA A 90 4.22 -11.07 3.86
N LYS A 91 3.57 -11.86 2.99
CA LYS A 91 4.03 -13.22 2.64
C LYS A 91 5.29 -13.17 1.76
N THR A 92 5.33 -12.25 0.79
CA THR A 92 6.47 -12.05 -0.11
C THR A 92 7.68 -11.54 0.67
N ALA A 93 7.52 -10.51 1.50
CA ALA A 93 8.55 -9.96 2.36
C ALA A 93 9.15 -11.02 3.29
N LYS A 94 8.31 -11.86 3.91
CA LYS A 94 8.78 -13.00 4.71
C LYS A 94 9.66 -13.97 3.91
N LYS A 95 9.31 -14.22 2.64
CA LYS A 95 10.09 -15.12 1.76
C LYS A 95 11.40 -14.49 1.35
N LEU A 96 11.39 -13.23 0.92
CA LEU A 96 12.58 -12.47 0.57
C LEU A 96 13.54 -12.38 1.76
N ALA A 97 13.03 -12.05 2.95
CA ALA A 97 13.85 -11.99 4.16
C ALA A 97 14.57 -13.30 4.45
N LYS A 98 13.90 -14.45 4.35
CA LYS A 98 14.56 -15.75 4.52
C LYS A 98 15.67 -16.00 3.49
N LEU A 99 15.41 -15.62 2.24
CA LEU A 99 16.31 -15.86 1.12
C LEU A 99 17.56 -14.98 1.18
N TYR A 100 17.39 -13.74 1.64
CA TYR A 100 18.44 -12.71 1.69
C TYR A 100 19.01 -12.49 3.09
N GLY A 101 18.85 -13.45 4.02
CA GLY A 101 19.53 -13.40 5.33
C GLY A 101 18.98 -12.38 6.33
N TYR A 102 17.71 -11.98 6.22
CA TYR A 102 17.05 -11.00 7.09
C TYR A 102 15.98 -11.63 8.01
N ASN A 103 15.63 -10.99 9.13
CA ASN A 103 14.63 -11.51 10.07
C ASN A 103 13.23 -11.60 9.43
N PRO A 104 12.68 -12.82 9.22
CA PRO A 104 11.43 -12.99 8.48
C PRO A 104 10.19 -12.57 9.28
N LYS A 105 10.28 -12.37 10.59
CA LYS A 105 9.17 -11.89 11.41
C LYS A 105 9.03 -10.36 11.30
N VAL A 106 10.16 -9.65 11.30
CA VAL A 106 10.23 -8.19 11.13
C VAL A 106 9.72 -7.81 9.74
N ALA A 107 10.30 -8.40 8.68
CA ALA A 107 9.87 -8.15 7.30
C ALA A 107 8.38 -8.45 7.05
N ARG A 108 7.86 -9.50 7.68
CA ARG A 108 6.42 -9.82 7.59
C ARG A 108 5.55 -8.76 8.27
N MET A 109 6.01 -8.18 9.38
CA MET A 109 5.29 -7.11 10.09
C MET A 109 5.32 -5.81 9.28
N ALA A 110 6.49 -5.37 8.84
CA ALA A 110 6.59 -4.19 7.97
C ALA A 110 5.74 -4.38 6.69
N GLY A 111 5.79 -5.56 6.07
CA GLY A 111 4.99 -5.85 4.88
C GLY A 111 3.47 -5.87 5.09
N ILE A 112 2.98 -6.21 6.29
CA ILE A 112 1.53 -6.08 6.56
C ILE A 112 1.14 -4.62 6.82
N LEU A 113 2.05 -3.81 7.37
CA LEU A 113 1.79 -2.45 7.80
C LEU A 113 2.14 -1.36 6.78
N HIS A 114 2.88 -1.66 5.70
CA HIS A 114 3.38 -0.66 4.75
C HIS A 114 2.30 0.29 4.20
N ASP A 115 1.10 -0.24 4.01
CA ASP A 115 -0.06 0.46 3.43
C ASP A 115 -1.07 0.93 4.49
N TRP A 116 -0.64 1.10 5.75
CA TRP A 116 -1.51 1.42 6.91
C TRP A 116 -2.49 2.55 6.58
N ASP A 117 -2.00 3.64 5.99
CA ASP A 117 -2.77 4.84 5.65
C ASP A 117 -3.33 4.85 4.22
N LYS A 118 -3.16 3.78 3.43
CA LYS A 118 -3.57 3.76 2.01
C LYS A 118 -5.09 3.80 1.79
N GLY A 119 -5.87 3.66 2.87
CA GLY A 119 -7.32 3.78 2.84
C GLY A 119 -7.84 5.22 2.77
N LEU A 120 -6.99 6.21 3.08
CA LEU A 120 -7.38 7.61 3.18
C LEU A 120 -7.49 8.29 1.81
N GLY A 121 -8.49 9.16 1.68
CA GLY A 121 -8.65 10.06 0.54
C GLY A 121 -7.63 11.20 0.55
N VAL A 122 -7.62 12.00 -0.52
CA VAL A 122 -6.63 13.08 -0.72
C VAL A 122 -6.68 14.15 0.38
N TYR A 123 -7.88 14.55 0.82
CA TYR A 123 -8.01 15.52 1.91
C TYR A 123 -7.54 14.93 3.24
N GLU A 124 -8.04 13.74 3.59
CA GLU A 124 -7.73 13.04 4.84
C GLU A 124 -6.23 12.75 4.98
N ILE A 125 -5.54 12.39 3.90
CA ILE A 125 -4.10 12.08 3.97
C ILE A 125 -3.25 13.34 4.16
N ARG A 126 -3.67 14.50 3.63
CA ARG A 126 -2.99 15.78 3.85
C ARG A 126 -3.17 16.27 5.28
N GLU A 127 -4.41 16.27 5.77
CA GLU A 127 -4.71 16.60 7.16
C GLU A 127 -3.95 15.68 8.13
N ARG A 128 -3.89 14.38 7.81
CA ARG A 128 -3.11 13.42 8.56
C ARG A 128 -1.62 13.72 8.55
N ALA A 129 -1.04 14.11 7.41
CA ALA A 129 0.37 14.51 7.33
C ALA A 129 0.66 15.73 8.20
N GLN A 130 -0.19 16.76 8.16
CA GLN A 130 -0.08 17.95 9.00
C GLN A 130 -0.17 17.59 10.49
N THR A 131 -1.16 16.78 10.88
CA THR A 131 -1.40 16.37 12.27
C THR A 131 -0.24 15.57 12.85
N LEU A 132 0.41 14.74 12.02
CA LEU A 132 1.54 13.90 12.42
C LEU A 132 2.89 14.62 12.30
N GLY A 133 2.92 15.89 11.87
CA GLY A 133 4.16 16.63 11.65
C GLY A 133 5.06 15.99 10.58
N VAL A 134 4.46 15.38 9.56
CA VAL A 134 5.21 14.80 8.44
C VAL A 134 5.67 15.94 7.54
N ASP A 135 6.94 16.31 7.69
CA ASP A 135 7.59 17.33 6.88
C ASP A 135 7.90 16.77 5.50
N LEU A 136 7.19 17.25 4.49
CA LEU A 136 7.39 16.89 3.09
C LEU A 136 7.30 18.15 2.26
N ASP A 137 8.05 18.15 1.15
CA ASP A 137 8.00 19.22 0.16
C ASP A 137 6.53 19.55 -0.18
N PRO A 138 6.11 20.82 -0.07
CA PRO A 138 4.78 21.27 -0.46
C PRO A 138 4.35 20.73 -1.83
N GLN A 139 5.28 20.62 -2.78
CA GLN A 139 5.03 20.04 -4.10
C GLN A 139 4.55 18.58 -4.05
N ILE A 140 5.08 17.74 -3.13
CA ILE A 140 4.54 16.39 -2.92
C ILE A 140 3.14 16.48 -2.34
N SER A 141 2.99 17.27 -1.27
CA SER A 141 1.73 17.32 -0.51
C SER A 141 0.56 17.80 -1.39
N GLU A 142 0.83 18.73 -2.29
CA GLU A 142 -0.15 19.33 -3.19
C GLU A 142 -0.36 18.51 -4.45
N ASN A 143 0.71 18.11 -5.14
CA ASN A 143 0.59 17.51 -6.48
C ASN A 143 0.62 15.98 -6.48
N MET A 144 1.23 15.37 -5.45
CA MET A 144 1.40 13.92 -5.35
C MET A 144 0.95 13.35 -4.00
N PRO A 145 -0.27 13.69 -3.51
CA PRO A 145 -0.74 13.29 -2.18
C PRO A 145 -0.82 11.77 -1.99
N TRP A 146 -0.84 10.98 -3.08
CA TRP A 146 -0.80 9.53 -3.00
C TRP A 146 0.54 8.98 -2.49
N LEU A 147 1.62 9.76 -2.46
CA LEU A 147 2.92 9.37 -1.89
C LEU A 147 2.89 9.45 -0.35
N LEU A 148 2.04 10.31 0.21
CA LEU A 148 1.99 10.60 1.65
C LEU A 148 1.70 9.36 2.52
N HIS A 149 0.97 8.36 2.00
CA HIS A 149 0.61 7.17 2.79
C HIS A 149 1.79 6.38 3.36
N GLY A 150 2.98 6.42 2.74
CA GLY A 150 4.16 5.78 3.33
C GLY A 150 4.63 6.55 4.57
N PRO A 151 5.04 7.83 4.42
CA PRO A 151 5.46 8.68 5.52
C PRO A 151 4.43 8.81 6.66
N THR A 152 3.15 9.01 6.34
CA THR A 152 2.11 9.11 7.37
C THR A 152 1.86 7.79 8.08
N ALA A 153 1.93 6.64 7.36
CA ALA A 153 1.83 5.32 7.98
C ALA A 153 2.97 5.11 8.98
N ALA A 154 4.19 5.45 8.60
CA ALA A 154 5.36 5.36 9.47
C ALA A 154 5.22 6.24 10.71
N ALA A 155 4.85 7.53 10.53
CA ALA A 155 4.68 8.45 11.65
C ALA A 155 3.57 8.01 12.62
N ALA A 156 2.43 7.55 12.08
CA ALA A 156 1.33 7.02 12.88
C ALA A 156 1.73 5.78 13.68
N LEU A 157 2.38 4.81 13.03
CA LEU A 157 2.81 3.59 13.69
C LEU A 157 3.92 3.86 14.72
N ARG A 158 4.77 4.88 14.49
CA ARG A 158 5.79 5.32 15.45
C ARG A 158 5.15 5.84 16.73
N LEU A 159 4.05 6.60 16.63
CA LEU A 159 3.31 7.11 17.79
C LEU A 159 2.48 6.01 18.49
N GLU A 160 1.77 5.20 17.71
CA GLU A 160 0.81 4.21 18.25
C GLU A 160 1.49 2.91 18.73
N TYR A 161 2.62 2.52 18.12
CA TYR A 161 3.33 1.25 18.34
C TYR A 161 4.86 1.41 18.26
N PRO A 162 5.47 2.26 19.13
CA PRO A 162 6.89 2.58 19.07
C PRO A 162 7.81 1.35 19.17
N GLU A 163 7.33 0.24 19.74
CA GLU A 163 8.09 -1.00 19.89
C GLU A 163 8.47 -1.69 18.58
N PHE A 164 7.86 -1.32 17.44
CA PHE A 164 8.29 -1.84 16.14
C PHE A 164 9.67 -1.35 15.71
N GLY A 165 10.15 -0.23 16.29
CA GLY A 165 11.49 0.29 16.07
C GLY A 165 11.67 1.01 14.73
N GLU A 166 12.70 1.85 14.68
CA GLU A 166 12.92 2.80 13.58
C GLU A 166 13.16 2.13 12.22
N GLU A 167 13.80 0.97 12.20
CA GLU A 167 14.02 0.21 10.97
C GLU A 167 12.69 -0.14 10.25
N VAL A 168 11.66 -0.52 11.02
CA VAL A 168 10.33 -0.81 10.46
C VAL A 168 9.67 0.45 9.94
N PHE A 169 9.74 1.55 10.70
CA PHE A 169 9.14 2.83 10.29
C PHE A 169 9.80 3.38 9.04
N GLN A 170 11.13 3.31 8.92
CA GLN A 170 11.87 3.70 7.73
C GLN A 170 11.44 2.90 6.49
N ALA A 171 11.39 1.57 6.61
CA ALA A 171 10.99 0.71 5.51
C ALA A 171 9.55 1.01 5.04
N ILE A 172 8.65 1.36 5.97
CA ILE A 172 7.28 1.79 5.66
C ILE A 172 7.29 3.18 5.02
N ALA A 173 8.07 4.13 5.51
CA ALA A 173 8.11 5.50 4.97
C ALA A 173 8.58 5.50 3.50
N ARG A 174 9.61 4.70 3.19
CA ARG A 174 10.30 4.68 1.90
C ARG A 174 9.75 3.66 0.89
N HIS A 175 8.73 2.88 1.23
CA HIS A 175 8.28 1.77 0.37
C HIS A 175 7.76 2.22 -1.00
N THR A 176 7.41 3.50 -1.17
CA THR A 176 6.84 4.06 -2.40
C THR A 176 7.88 4.79 -3.24
N SER A 177 8.61 5.71 -2.61
CA SER A 177 9.60 6.58 -3.24
C SER A 177 10.94 5.88 -3.45
N GLY A 178 11.28 4.91 -2.59
CA GLY A 178 12.65 4.42 -2.48
C GLY A 178 13.58 5.48 -1.88
N ALA A 179 14.88 5.18 -1.88
CA ALA A 179 15.97 6.08 -1.51
C ALA A 179 17.27 5.60 -2.18
N ALA A 180 18.27 6.47 -2.31
CA ALA A 180 19.58 6.09 -2.85
C ALA A 180 20.25 5.02 -1.97
N GLU A 181 20.13 5.18 -0.65
CA GLU A 181 20.60 4.23 0.35
C GLU A 181 19.42 3.62 1.10
N MET A 182 19.18 2.34 0.84
CA MET A 182 18.09 1.55 1.40
C MET A 182 18.65 0.50 2.34
N SER A 183 18.04 0.36 3.52
CA SER A 183 18.34 -0.77 4.40
C SER A 183 17.91 -2.10 3.75
N PRO A 184 18.41 -3.25 4.21
CA PRO A 184 17.91 -4.55 3.75
C PRO A 184 16.39 -4.69 3.90
N LEU A 185 15.81 -4.17 4.99
CA LEU A 185 14.36 -4.20 5.18
C LEU A 185 13.65 -3.30 4.16
N ASP A 186 14.17 -2.11 3.89
CA ASP A 186 13.59 -1.18 2.92
C ASP A 186 13.54 -1.83 1.53
N CYS A 187 14.65 -2.44 1.09
CA CYS A 187 14.73 -3.19 -0.16
C CYS A 187 13.69 -4.32 -0.21
N ILE A 188 13.60 -5.12 0.87
CA ILE A 188 12.63 -6.23 0.96
C ILE A 188 11.19 -5.72 0.82
N ILE A 189 10.81 -4.65 1.50
CA ILE A 189 9.44 -4.13 1.47
C ILE A 189 9.12 -3.50 0.11
N TYR A 190 10.03 -2.69 -0.43
CA TYR A 190 9.87 -2.07 -1.75
C TYR A 190 9.66 -3.12 -2.84
N VAL A 191 10.54 -4.13 -2.89
CA VAL A 191 10.44 -5.23 -3.88
C VAL A 191 9.17 -6.06 -3.64
N ALA A 192 8.84 -6.36 -2.38
CA ALA A 192 7.67 -7.18 -2.05
C ALA A 192 6.35 -6.56 -2.48
N ASP A 193 6.16 -5.23 -2.37
CA ASP A 193 4.98 -4.52 -2.84
C ASP A 193 4.77 -4.70 -4.36
N ILE A 194 5.85 -4.63 -5.11
CA ILE A 194 5.83 -4.77 -6.57
C ILE A 194 5.52 -6.20 -7.00
N ILE A 195 6.19 -7.20 -6.40
CA ILE A 195 6.18 -8.56 -6.93
C ILE A 195 5.15 -9.49 -6.30
N GLU A 196 4.38 -9.04 -5.29
CA GLU A 196 3.43 -9.91 -4.58
C GLU A 196 2.43 -10.62 -5.52
N PRO A 197 2.00 -11.87 -5.22
CA PRO A 197 1.28 -12.70 -6.19
C PRO A 197 -0.07 -12.17 -6.67
N ASN A 198 -0.73 -11.30 -5.90
CA ASN A 198 -2.02 -10.70 -6.26
C ASN A 198 -1.88 -9.46 -7.15
N ARG A 199 -0.65 -9.05 -7.51
CA ARG A 199 -0.42 -7.99 -8.48
C ARG A 199 -0.85 -8.44 -9.87
N THR A 200 -1.90 -7.80 -10.39
CA THR A 200 -2.51 -8.11 -11.71
C THR A 200 -2.62 -6.89 -12.62
N PHE A 201 -1.92 -5.80 -12.30
CA PHE A 201 -1.95 -4.55 -13.04
C PHE A 201 -0.54 -3.94 -13.09
N GLY A 202 -0.29 -3.09 -14.08
CA GLY A 202 1.04 -2.57 -14.41
C GLY A 202 1.68 -3.35 -15.57
N ASP A 203 2.97 -3.12 -15.81
CA ASP A 203 3.71 -3.96 -16.76
C ASP A 203 3.96 -5.35 -16.13
N MET A 204 3.14 -6.31 -16.53
CA MET A 204 3.24 -7.69 -16.04
C MET A 204 4.47 -8.43 -16.57
N LYS A 205 5.06 -8.01 -17.69
CA LYS A 205 6.32 -8.60 -18.18
C LYS A 205 7.46 -8.22 -17.25
N GLY A 206 7.56 -6.94 -16.87
CA GLY A 206 8.51 -6.46 -15.87
C GLY A 206 8.35 -7.15 -14.51
N ILE A 207 7.12 -7.26 -13.97
CA ILE A 207 6.88 -7.97 -12.70
C ILE A 207 7.31 -9.45 -12.79
N LYS A 208 7.01 -10.13 -13.91
CA LYS A 208 7.45 -11.53 -14.12
C LYS A 208 8.97 -11.64 -14.19
N ARG A 209 9.67 -10.66 -14.76
CA ARG A 209 11.14 -10.60 -14.79
C ARG A 209 11.71 -10.45 -13.38
N LEU A 210 11.23 -9.49 -12.60
CA LEU A 210 11.65 -9.29 -11.20
C LEU A 210 11.44 -10.56 -10.35
N ARG A 211 10.29 -11.23 -10.51
CA ARG A 211 10.03 -12.52 -9.83
C ARG A 211 11.04 -13.61 -10.17
N LYS A 212 11.62 -13.60 -11.38
CA LYS A 212 12.64 -14.56 -11.82
C LYS A 212 14.05 -14.22 -11.34
N GLU A 213 14.31 -12.97 -10.95
CA GLU A 213 15.58 -12.48 -10.43
C GLU A 213 15.74 -12.76 -8.92
N VAL A 214 14.63 -12.94 -8.20
CA VAL A 214 14.62 -13.31 -6.76
C VAL A 214 15.54 -14.52 -6.51
N GLY A 215 16.56 -14.32 -5.68
CA GLY A 215 17.56 -15.32 -5.32
C GLY A 215 18.67 -15.55 -6.34
N LYS A 216 18.66 -14.87 -7.48
CA LYS A 216 19.70 -14.94 -8.52
C LYS A 216 20.63 -13.74 -8.52
N VAL A 217 20.14 -12.61 -8.01
CA VAL A 217 20.91 -11.38 -7.86
C VAL A 217 20.92 -10.95 -6.39
N PRO A 218 21.93 -10.20 -5.94
CA PRO A 218 21.95 -9.57 -4.61
C PRO A 218 20.70 -8.73 -4.34
N LEU A 219 20.34 -8.54 -3.07
CA LEU A 219 19.12 -7.83 -2.69
C LEU A 219 19.11 -6.39 -3.20
N GLU A 220 20.26 -5.74 -3.17
CA GLU A 220 20.48 -4.37 -3.61
C GLU A 220 20.30 -4.23 -5.12
N GLN A 221 20.81 -5.22 -5.88
CA GLN A 221 20.60 -5.30 -7.32
C GLN A 221 19.10 -5.52 -7.64
N LEU A 222 18.43 -6.40 -6.89
CA LEU A 222 16.98 -6.63 -7.05
C LEU A 222 16.16 -5.37 -6.74
N TYR A 223 16.57 -4.58 -5.75
CA TYR A 223 15.99 -3.26 -5.48
C TYR A 223 16.19 -2.31 -6.65
N PHE A 224 17.42 -2.20 -7.19
CA PHE A 224 17.69 -1.37 -8.36
C PHE A 224 16.83 -1.77 -9.57
N ASP A 225 16.73 -3.07 -9.87
CA ASP A 225 15.91 -3.57 -10.97
C ASP A 225 14.41 -3.28 -10.76
N ALA A 226 13.94 -3.35 -9.51
CA ALA A 226 12.58 -2.99 -9.14
C ALA A 226 12.32 -1.48 -9.22
N PHE A 227 13.29 -0.65 -8.83
CA PHE A 227 13.22 0.80 -8.96
C PHE A 227 13.19 1.21 -10.44
N LYS A 228 14.08 0.63 -11.27
CA LYS A 228 14.09 0.80 -12.73
C LYS A 228 12.76 0.44 -13.37
N TYR A 229 12.14 -0.65 -12.92
CA TYR A 229 10.80 -1.03 -13.34
C TYR A 229 9.77 0.08 -13.04
N THR A 230 9.74 0.58 -11.80
CA THR A 230 8.81 1.64 -11.39
C THR A 230 9.06 2.93 -12.17
N PHE A 231 10.33 3.35 -12.30
CA PHE A 231 10.73 4.54 -13.03
C PHE A 231 10.27 4.48 -14.50
N THR A 232 10.61 3.39 -15.19
CA THR A 232 10.23 3.17 -16.60
C THR A 232 8.71 3.13 -16.76
N PHE A 233 8.00 2.52 -15.81
CA PHE A 233 6.54 2.48 -15.83
C PHE A 233 5.92 3.87 -15.70
N LEU A 234 6.47 4.75 -14.85
CA LEU A 234 5.99 6.12 -14.69
C LEU A 234 6.23 6.94 -15.96
N VAL A 235 7.44 6.87 -16.52
CA VAL A 235 7.81 7.55 -17.78
C VAL A 235 6.90 7.11 -18.92
N ASN A 236 6.73 5.80 -19.13
CA ASN A 236 5.88 5.25 -20.21
C ASN A 236 4.37 5.53 -20.03
N ARG A 237 3.97 6.12 -18.90
CA ARG A 237 2.58 6.46 -18.58
C ARG A 237 2.37 7.96 -18.45
N ASP A 238 3.34 8.77 -18.88
CA ASP A 238 3.33 10.23 -18.78
C ASP A 238 2.97 10.70 -17.36
N ARG A 239 3.52 10.01 -16.35
CA ARG A 239 3.32 10.35 -14.94
C ARG A 239 4.43 11.27 -14.48
N GLN A 240 4.04 12.24 -13.67
CA GLN A 240 4.99 13.11 -12.99
C GLN A 240 5.97 12.29 -12.15
N LEU A 241 7.25 12.61 -12.29
CA LEU A 241 8.32 12.13 -11.42
C LEU A 241 8.57 13.22 -10.37
N TYR A 242 8.67 12.81 -9.11
CA TYR A 242 9.16 13.68 -8.06
C TYR A 242 10.67 13.92 -8.28
N PRO A 243 11.23 15.14 -8.10
CA PRO A 243 12.65 15.41 -8.36
C PRO A 243 13.59 14.39 -7.71
N GLU A 244 13.33 14.01 -6.46
CA GLU A 244 14.15 13.03 -5.74
C GLU A 244 14.08 11.64 -6.35
N THR A 245 13.01 11.31 -7.09
CA THR A 245 12.98 10.05 -7.87
C THR A 245 14.05 10.05 -8.96
N VAL A 246 14.34 11.21 -9.56
CA VAL A 246 15.42 11.38 -10.53
C VAL A 246 16.78 11.34 -9.85
N ASP A 247 16.92 11.95 -8.67
CA ASP A 247 18.17 11.90 -7.90
C ASP A 247 18.51 10.49 -7.41
N ILE A 248 17.50 9.75 -6.95
CA ILE A 248 17.62 8.33 -6.60
C ILE A 248 18.04 7.54 -7.84
N TRP A 249 17.39 7.77 -8.99
CA TRP A 249 17.77 7.11 -10.24
C TRP A 249 19.24 7.33 -10.59
N ASN A 250 19.70 8.58 -10.59
CA ASN A 250 21.09 8.92 -10.89
C ASN A 250 22.08 8.28 -9.90
N SER A 251 21.75 8.33 -8.60
CA SER A 251 22.55 7.70 -7.55
C SER A 251 22.68 6.18 -7.74
N LEU A 252 21.57 5.51 -8.06
CA LEU A 252 21.58 4.07 -8.32
C LEU A 252 22.32 3.72 -9.62
N MET A 253 22.24 4.58 -10.64
CA MET A 253 23.00 4.41 -11.89
C MET A 253 24.51 4.52 -11.68
N TRP A 254 24.98 5.38 -10.78
CA TRP A 254 26.41 5.40 -10.42
C TRP A 254 26.86 4.13 -9.69
N LYS A 255 25.98 3.54 -8.88
CA LYS A 255 26.30 2.37 -8.04
C LYS A 255 26.18 1.03 -8.77
N TYR A 256 25.13 0.86 -9.58
CA TYR A 256 24.76 -0.40 -10.23
C TYR A 256 24.71 -0.30 -11.76
N GLY A 257 24.75 0.90 -12.31
CA GLY A 257 24.78 1.12 -13.74
C GLY A 257 26.15 0.84 -14.36
N PHE A 258 26.19 0.83 -15.69
CA PHE A 258 27.34 0.48 -16.54
C PHE A 258 28.57 1.40 -16.43
N VAL A 259 28.60 2.38 -15.52
CA VAL A 259 29.62 3.45 -15.50
C VAL A 259 30.98 2.98 -14.94
N ARG A 260 31.10 1.78 -14.37
CA ARG A 260 32.40 1.23 -13.91
C ARG A 260 33.27 0.59 -15.00
N THR A 261 32.81 0.45 -16.25
CA THR A 261 33.56 -0.24 -17.31
C THR A 261 34.04 0.63 -18.48
N MET A 262 33.75 1.93 -18.50
CA MET A 262 34.35 2.84 -19.50
C MET A 262 35.25 3.87 -18.80
N LYS A 263 36.55 3.76 -19.06
CA LYS A 263 37.45 4.91 -19.00
C LYS A 263 37.15 5.72 -20.27
N PHE A 264 36.60 6.93 -20.10
CA PHE A 264 36.58 7.93 -21.16
C PHE A 264 37.98 8.48 -21.39
#